data_AF-A0AAV2IJS7-F1
#
_entry.id   AF-A0AAV2IJS7-F1
#
_cell.length_a   1.000
_cell.length_b   1.000
_cell.length_c   1.000
_cell.angle_alpha   90.00
_cell.angle_beta   90.00
_cell.angle_gamma   90.00
#
_symmetry.space_group_name_H-M   'P 1'
#
loop_
_entity.id
_entity.type
_entity.pdbx_description
1 polymer ?
#
loop_
_entity_poly.entity_id
_entity_poly.type
_entity_poly.pdbx_seq_one_letter_code
_entity_poly.pdbx_strand_id
1 'polypeptide(L)'
;MKKCSHTCYTQNGIEKCTCPDGLELDVTGLVCVVPYYPYGSGANDEMLSSQMYGRSLYQGAILVSPPIYFNTAVPFGNSQNMYKVAYVMSNGLFVFGDESIAISASPNLNLAFSQKWNIVAPYWTDTKPNSGHVNYHLYEKCGQAAYDGTNDDSMSQNRIKVMTRASQDLLKYYGFIGFTVEKVLVLTWVDVQHIYGTENSTFQAVFISGWKKESQNGQDMQEREQTSYVIFMYQQGKMNWPYIVGRLINIGFTGNNLPFTNTVLASRLDKMKGNTGFDGVFTFKTGSSSSSLQKCHSYTCSKINLLSNPVYENDKRTLYGCPCTMERLGSQWQLYETRGEKNDVECYAISHIAKNRLLASNIRNKLCCYKREKPHNPSDWRDVEQTMREASYVPNSGHVLINDP
;
A
#
# COMPACT_ATOMS: atom_id res chain seq x y z
N MET A 1 33.62 23.23 -3.55
CA MET A 1 32.75 24.02 -4.45
C MET A 1 31.32 23.93 -3.93
N LYS A 2 30.69 25.05 -3.55
CA LYS A 2 29.25 25.09 -3.24
C LYS A 2 28.51 24.96 -4.58
N LYS A 3 27.79 23.85 -4.79
CA LYS A 3 26.90 23.69 -5.95
C LYS A 3 25.58 24.38 -5.62
N CYS A 4 25.09 25.23 -6.52
CA CYS A 4 23.74 25.80 -6.41
C CYS A 4 22.70 24.67 -6.53
N SER A 5 21.59 24.80 -5.80
CA SER A 5 20.50 23.81 -5.81
C SER A 5 19.66 23.88 -7.09
N HIS A 6 19.69 25.02 -7.80
CA HIS A 6 18.94 25.32 -9.01
C HIS A 6 19.86 25.87 -10.12
N THR A 7 19.33 25.97 -11.33
CA THR A 7 19.95 26.68 -12.47
C THR A 7 19.04 27.83 -12.89
N CYS A 8 19.56 29.06 -12.94
CA CYS A 8 18.82 30.23 -13.43
C CYS A 8 19.33 30.67 -14.80
N TYR A 9 18.41 31.14 -15.65
CA TYR A 9 18.71 31.74 -16.95
C TYR A 9 17.72 32.87 -17.22
N THR A 10 18.16 33.88 -17.98
CA THR A 10 17.29 34.98 -18.38
C THR A 10 16.59 34.65 -19.69
N GLN A 11 15.26 34.71 -19.71
CA GLN A 11 14.44 34.56 -20.92
C GLN A 11 13.51 35.77 -21.05
N ASN A 12 13.63 36.53 -22.15
CA ASN A 12 12.86 37.76 -22.39
C ASN A 12 12.98 38.81 -21.28
N GLY A 13 14.18 38.97 -20.71
CA GLY A 13 14.42 39.91 -19.61
C GLY A 13 13.90 39.46 -18.24
N ILE A 14 13.32 38.26 -18.15
CA ILE A 14 12.84 37.66 -16.90
C ILE A 14 13.81 36.54 -16.50
N GLU A 15 14.34 36.61 -15.28
CA GLU A 15 15.11 35.51 -14.71
C GLU A 15 14.19 34.34 -14.37
N LYS A 16 14.48 33.17 -14.94
CA LYS A 16 13.78 31.92 -14.69
C LYS A 16 14.76 30.92 -14.09
N CYS A 17 14.38 30.37 -12.96
CA CYS A 17 15.14 29.32 -12.29
C CYS A 17 14.43 27.97 -12.45
N THR A 18 15.21 26.91 -12.60
CA THR A 18 14.73 25.54 -12.74
C THR A 18 15.47 24.61 -11.81
N CYS A 19 14.75 23.64 -11.26
CA CYS A 19 15.31 22.61 -10.40
C CYS A 19 15.66 21.34 -11.18
N PRO A 20 16.57 20.50 -10.66
CA PRO A 20 16.75 19.14 -11.12
C PRO A 20 15.44 18.34 -11.06
N ASP A 21 15.34 17.28 -11.86
CA ASP A 21 14.15 16.45 -11.95
C ASP A 21 13.67 15.96 -10.57
N GLY A 22 12.37 16.13 -10.33
CA GLY A 22 11.70 15.73 -9.09
C GLY A 22 11.81 16.73 -7.94
N LEU A 23 12.36 17.93 -8.17
CA LEU A 23 12.40 19.03 -7.22
C LEU A 23 11.62 20.25 -7.76
N GLU A 24 11.15 21.10 -6.84
CA GLU A 24 10.48 22.37 -7.16
C GLU A 24 11.18 23.52 -6.43
N LEU A 25 11.03 24.74 -6.95
CA LEU A 25 11.49 25.92 -6.23
C LEU A 25 10.59 26.17 -5.03
N ASP A 26 11.20 26.52 -3.90
CA ASP A 26 10.51 26.94 -2.69
C ASP A 26 9.80 28.30 -2.87
N VAL A 27 9.15 28.76 -1.81
CA VAL A 27 8.43 30.04 -1.79
C VAL A 27 9.32 31.26 -2.07
N THR A 28 10.64 31.13 -1.94
CA THR A 28 11.59 32.20 -2.25
C THR A 28 11.99 32.22 -3.72
N GLY A 29 11.74 31.14 -4.46
CA GLY A 29 12.18 30.97 -5.84
C GLY A 29 13.67 30.64 -5.97
N LEU A 30 14.36 30.35 -4.87
CA LEU A 30 15.82 30.25 -4.82
C LEU A 30 16.34 28.92 -4.24
N VAL A 31 15.48 28.06 -3.72
CA VAL A 31 15.92 26.76 -3.19
C VAL A 31 15.08 25.65 -3.79
N CYS A 32 15.75 24.63 -4.34
CA CYS A 32 15.06 23.42 -4.78
C CYS A 32 14.73 22.52 -3.60
N VAL A 33 13.45 22.23 -3.41
CA VAL A 33 12.92 21.37 -2.36
C VAL A 33 12.17 20.19 -3.00
N VAL A 34 12.01 19.10 -2.23
CA VAL A 34 11.13 18.02 -2.67
C VAL A 34 9.68 18.52 -2.53
N PRO A 35 8.87 18.50 -3.59
CA PRO A 35 7.48 18.96 -3.52
C PRO A 35 6.69 18.12 -2.54
N TYR A 36 5.68 18.66 -1.86
CA TYR A 36 4.71 17.79 -1.18
C TYR A 36 3.95 16.92 -2.20
N TYR A 37 3.43 15.78 -1.75
CA TYR A 37 2.39 15.06 -2.50
C TYR A 37 1.16 15.96 -2.64
N PRO A 38 0.39 15.85 -3.73
CA PRO A 38 -0.84 16.61 -3.90
C PRO A 38 -1.72 16.53 -2.65
N TYR A 39 -2.22 17.68 -2.19
CA TYR A 39 -3.11 17.76 -1.03
C TYR A 39 -4.13 18.90 -1.18
N GLY A 40 -5.17 18.87 -0.34
CA GLY A 40 -6.25 19.85 -0.29
C GLY A 40 -7.37 19.61 -1.30
N SER A 41 -8.22 20.61 -1.52
CA SER A 41 -9.43 20.46 -2.35
C SER A 41 -9.14 20.04 -3.80
N GLY A 42 -8.04 20.52 -4.39
CA GLY A 42 -7.61 20.11 -5.74
C GLY A 42 -7.13 18.65 -5.84
N ALA A 43 -6.85 18.02 -4.69
CA ALA A 43 -6.52 16.60 -4.59
C ALA A 43 -7.73 15.72 -4.17
N ASN A 44 -8.91 16.34 -3.98
CA ASN A 44 -10.10 15.70 -3.39
C ASN A 44 -9.87 15.18 -1.96
N ASP A 45 -8.99 15.84 -1.20
CA ASP A 45 -8.71 15.44 0.18
C ASP A 45 -9.91 15.70 1.10
N GLU A 46 -10.06 14.83 2.10
CA GLU A 46 -10.89 15.12 3.25
C GLU A 46 -10.15 16.10 4.16
N MET A 47 -10.90 17.03 4.76
CA MET A 47 -10.37 18.00 5.71
C MET A 47 -10.92 17.72 7.10
N LEU A 48 -10.00 17.62 8.06
CA LEU A 48 -10.33 17.47 9.47
C LEU A 48 -11.05 18.75 9.96
N SER A 49 -12.33 18.63 10.28
CA SER A 49 -13.18 19.77 10.65
C SER A 49 -13.51 19.78 12.14
N SER A 50 -13.79 20.97 12.70
CA SER A 50 -14.16 21.15 14.11
C SER A 50 -15.49 20.50 14.51
N GLN A 51 -16.26 19.98 13.56
CA GLN A 51 -17.49 19.21 13.79
C GLN A 51 -17.19 17.73 14.09
N MET A 52 -15.95 17.28 13.88
CA MET A 52 -15.51 15.91 14.11
C MET A 52 -14.96 15.75 15.53
N TYR A 53 -15.54 14.82 16.29
CA TYR A 53 -15.16 14.33 17.63
C TYR A 53 -13.95 15.03 18.28
N GLY A 54 -14.19 16.17 18.93
CA GLY A 54 -13.21 16.76 19.85
C GLY A 54 -13.15 15.89 21.10
N ARG A 55 -12.15 15.00 21.21
CA ARG A 55 -11.84 14.39 22.52
C ARG A 55 -11.14 15.45 23.36
N SER A 56 -11.85 15.95 24.38
CA SER A 56 -11.26 16.79 25.41
C SER A 56 -10.29 15.94 26.23
N LEU A 57 -9.00 16.07 25.94
CA LEU A 57 -7.93 15.53 26.76
C LEU A 57 -7.48 16.65 27.71
N TYR A 58 -7.00 16.29 28.90
CA TYR A 58 -6.77 17.18 30.06
C TYR A 58 -5.95 18.47 29.83
N GLN A 59 -5.40 18.71 28.63
CA GLN A 59 -4.60 19.88 28.26
C GLN A 59 -5.02 20.56 26.93
N GLY A 60 -6.11 20.12 26.30
CA GLY A 60 -6.61 20.68 25.04
C GLY A 60 -7.48 19.69 24.27
N ALA A 61 -8.39 20.20 23.44
CA ALA A 61 -9.14 19.36 22.50
C ALA A 61 -8.22 18.96 21.33
N ILE A 62 -8.17 17.68 21.01
CA ILE A 62 -7.57 17.18 19.76
C ILE A 62 -8.72 16.77 18.85
N LEU A 63 -8.69 17.32 17.64
CA LEU A 63 -9.56 16.87 16.57
C LEU A 63 -9.02 15.57 15.97
N VAL A 64 -9.90 14.59 15.79
CA VAL A 64 -9.61 13.26 15.24
C VAL A 64 -10.49 13.03 14.02
N SER A 65 -9.94 12.46 12.96
CA SER A 65 -10.70 12.11 11.76
C SER A 65 -11.74 11.03 12.06
N PRO A 66 -12.78 10.89 11.21
CA PRO A 66 -13.50 9.64 11.08
C PRO A 66 -12.54 8.47 10.77
N PRO A 67 -13.00 7.22 10.96
CA PRO A 67 -12.20 6.05 10.63
C PRO A 67 -11.87 6.02 9.14
N ILE A 68 -10.59 5.89 8.82
CA ILE A 68 -10.09 5.70 7.46
C ILE A 68 -9.98 4.20 7.23
N TYR A 69 -10.87 3.65 6.41
CA TYR A 69 -10.93 2.22 6.12
C TYR A 69 -10.06 1.85 4.91
N PHE A 70 -9.13 0.92 5.12
CA PHE A 70 -8.40 0.29 4.02
C PHE A 70 -9.24 -0.86 3.45
N ASN A 71 -9.37 -0.95 2.12
CA ASN A 71 -10.10 -2.04 1.44
C ASN A 71 -9.58 -3.43 1.85
N THR A 72 -8.29 -3.48 2.14
CA THR A 72 -7.57 -4.61 2.71
C THR A 72 -6.54 -4.10 3.68
N ALA A 73 -6.35 -4.85 4.75
CA ALA A 73 -5.48 -4.46 5.83
C ALA A 73 -4.05 -4.13 5.35
N VAL A 74 -3.39 -3.22 6.05
CA VAL A 74 -1.99 -2.82 5.82
C VAL A 74 -1.09 -3.34 6.93
N PRO A 75 0.14 -3.78 6.61
CA PRO A 75 1.09 -4.20 7.63
C PRO A 75 1.68 -2.99 8.35
N PHE A 76 1.78 -3.08 9.67
CA PHE A 76 2.48 -2.11 10.50
C PHE A 76 3.07 -2.82 11.73
N GLY A 77 4.32 -2.53 12.06
CA GLY A 77 5.07 -3.26 13.08
C GLY A 77 5.52 -4.64 12.59
N ASN A 78 5.25 -5.69 13.36
CA ASN A 78 5.71 -7.04 13.08
C ASN A 78 4.89 -7.76 12.00
N SER A 79 5.41 -8.87 11.48
CA SER A 79 4.90 -9.56 10.29
C SER A 79 3.48 -10.13 10.37
N GLN A 80 2.89 -10.13 11.57
CA GLN A 80 1.57 -10.69 11.85
C GLN A 80 0.49 -9.62 12.02
N ASN A 81 0.87 -8.37 12.27
CA ASN A 81 -0.07 -7.31 12.60
C ASN A 81 -0.54 -6.57 11.34
N MET A 82 -1.86 -6.60 11.16
CA MET A 82 -2.56 -6.13 9.98
C MET A 82 -3.70 -5.22 10.39
N TYR A 83 -3.75 -4.00 9.84
CA TYR A 83 -4.70 -2.98 10.27
C TYR A 83 -5.63 -2.57 9.15
N LYS A 84 -6.94 -2.59 9.44
CA LYS A 84 -7.99 -2.17 8.49
C LYS A 84 -8.42 -0.71 8.67
N VAL A 85 -8.06 -0.09 9.79
CA VAL A 85 -8.53 1.22 10.17
C VAL A 85 -7.36 2.08 10.62
N ALA A 86 -7.38 3.35 10.22
CA ALA A 86 -6.50 4.39 10.72
C ALA A 86 -7.28 5.66 11.11
N TYR A 87 -6.67 6.46 11.97
CA TYR A 87 -7.17 7.78 12.39
C TYR A 87 -6.06 8.81 12.27
N VAL A 88 -6.43 10.02 11.91
CA VAL A 88 -5.52 11.17 11.80
C VAL A 88 -5.90 12.20 12.85
N MET A 89 -4.91 12.81 13.48
CA MET A 89 -5.10 13.76 14.56
C MET A 89 -4.48 15.11 14.23
N SER A 90 -5.13 16.17 14.70
CA SER A 90 -4.65 17.56 14.57
C SER A 90 -3.25 17.80 15.14
N ASN A 91 -2.83 17.02 16.13
CA ASN A 91 -1.57 17.16 16.84
C ASN A 91 -0.34 16.52 16.15
N GLY A 92 -0.43 16.23 14.85
CA GLY A 92 0.67 15.68 14.07
C GLY A 92 0.89 14.18 14.22
N LEU A 93 -0.16 13.44 14.58
CA LEU A 93 -0.17 12.00 14.80
C LEU A 93 -1.16 11.31 13.85
N PHE A 94 -0.84 10.10 13.40
CA PHE A 94 -1.85 9.16 12.89
C PHE A 94 -1.62 7.75 13.42
N VAL A 95 -2.69 6.97 13.54
CA VAL A 95 -2.71 5.74 14.34
C VAL A 95 -3.49 4.65 13.67
N PHE A 96 -2.99 3.43 13.76
CA PHE A 96 -3.65 2.21 13.31
C PHE A 96 -4.35 1.47 14.47
N GLY A 97 -5.53 0.90 14.19
CA GLY A 97 -6.30 0.10 15.14
C GLY A 97 -7.76 0.55 15.24
N ASP A 98 -8.52 -0.03 16.17
CA ASP A 98 -9.93 0.29 16.37
C ASP A 98 -10.14 1.46 17.36
N GLU A 99 -11.26 2.15 17.15
CA GLU A 99 -11.81 3.43 17.66
C GLU A 99 -11.65 3.79 19.16
N SER A 100 -11.15 2.87 20.00
CA SER A 100 -11.10 3.05 21.46
C SER A 100 -9.78 3.63 21.98
N ILE A 101 -8.86 4.09 21.13
CA ILE A 101 -7.52 4.46 21.59
C ILE A 101 -7.57 5.79 22.36
N ALA A 102 -7.48 5.69 23.70
CA ALA A 102 -7.25 6.82 24.59
C ALA A 102 -5.79 7.27 24.48
N ILE A 103 -5.47 7.97 23.40
CA ILE A 103 -4.13 8.52 23.19
C ILE A 103 -3.99 9.80 23.99
N SER A 104 -2.88 9.91 24.71
CA SER A 104 -2.50 11.14 25.40
C SER A 104 -2.41 12.29 24.39
N ALA A 105 -2.88 13.47 24.78
CA ALA A 105 -2.66 14.66 23.96
C ALA A 105 -1.17 14.97 23.86
N SER A 106 -0.50 14.89 25.02
CA SER A 106 0.90 15.21 25.17
C SER A 106 1.79 14.15 24.51
N PRO A 107 2.83 14.57 23.77
CA PRO A 107 3.74 13.66 23.08
C PRO A 107 4.53 12.74 24.00
N ASN A 108 4.34 11.43 23.85
CA ASN A 108 5.21 10.42 24.49
C ASN A 108 5.31 9.12 23.68
N LEU A 109 6.30 9.02 22.78
CA LEU A 109 6.53 7.81 21.98
C LEU A 109 6.97 6.60 22.83
N ASN A 110 7.67 6.82 23.95
CA ASN A 110 8.07 5.73 24.85
C ASN A 110 6.86 5.10 25.54
N LEU A 111 5.92 5.94 26.00
CA LEU A 111 4.65 5.48 26.53
C LEU A 111 3.86 4.73 25.46
N ALA A 112 3.75 5.30 24.25
CA ALA A 112 3.07 4.66 23.13
C ALA A 112 3.64 3.28 22.81
N PHE A 113 4.97 3.13 22.84
CA PHE A 113 5.64 1.85 22.68
C PHE A 113 5.31 0.87 23.82
N SER A 114 5.40 1.31 25.08
CA SER A 114 5.07 0.47 26.24
C SER A 114 3.60 0.00 26.26
N GLN A 115 2.70 0.84 25.73
CA GLN A 115 1.27 0.58 25.65
C GLN A 115 0.87 -0.09 24.32
N LYS A 116 1.85 -0.43 23.48
CA LYS A 116 1.66 -1.10 22.18
C LYS A 116 0.70 -0.35 21.26
N TRP A 117 0.68 0.98 21.33
CA TRP A 117 -0.07 1.79 20.39
C TRP A 117 0.61 1.73 19.02
N ASN A 118 -0.15 1.71 17.92
CA ASN A 118 0.41 1.58 16.58
C ASN A 118 0.41 2.95 15.89
N ILE A 119 1.34 3.81 16.30
CA ILE A 119 1.33 5.22 15.94
C ILE A 119 2.46 5.58 15.01
N VAL A 120 2.21 6.60 14.20
CA VAL A 120 3.21 7.30 13.42
C VAL A 120 3.09 8.78 13.73
N ALA A 121 4.20 9.35 14.18
CA ALA A 121 4.34 10.73 14.61
C ALA A 121 5.30 11.44 13.66
N PRO A 122 4.85 11.93 12.49
CA PRO A 122 5.69 12.79 11.66
C PRO A 122 6.10 14.06 12.40
N TYR A 123 5.24 14.61 13.25
CA TYR A 123 5.60 15.74 14.11
C TYR A 123 4.60 15.89 15.25
N TRP A 124 4.69 15.03 16.28
CA TRP A 124 3.70 15.00 17.36
C TRP A 124 4.01 16.06 18.43
N THR A 125 3.11 17.04 18.58
CA THR A 125 3.21 18.13 19.58
C THR A 125 1.83 18.63 20.02
N ASP A 126 1.77 19.44 21.08
CA ASP A 126 0.52 20.06 21.53
C ASP A 126 0.13 21.22 20.58
N THR A 127 -0.88 20.98 19.74
CA THR A 127 -1.37 21.96 18.75
C THR A 127 -2.65 22.66 19.19
N LYS A 128 -2.88 23.87 18.70
CA LYS A 128 -4.20 24.51 18.80
C LYS A 128 -5.18 23.79 17.87
N PRO A 129 -6.33 23.30 18.36
CA PRO A 129 -7.26 22.49 17.55
C PRO A 129 -7.82 23.21 16.33
N ASN A 130 -8.00 24.52 16.40
CA ASN A 130 -8.63 25.33 15.35
C ASN A 130 -7.62 26.16 14.54
N SER A 131 -6.32 25.88 14.65
CA SER A 131 -5.30 26.60 13.89
C SER A 131 -4.77 25.75 12.76
N GLY A 132 -4.86 26.28 11.54
CA GLY A 132 -4.51 25.53 10.35
C GLY A 132 -5.54 24.43 10.05
N HIS A 133 -5.17 23.53 9.14
CA HIS A 133 -6.04 22.44 8.70
C HIS A 133 -5.23 21.16 8.48
N VAL A 134 -5.88 20.01 8.64
CA VAL A 134 -5.29 18.71 8.31
C VAL A 134 -6.05 18.11 7.14
N ASN A 135 -5.33 17.87 6.05
CA ASN A 135 -5.86 17.23 4.85
C ASN A 135 -5.38 15.79 4.81
N TYR A 136 -6.27 14.86 4.46
CA TYR A 136 -5.92 13.47 4.29
C TYR A 136 -6.67 12.82 3.14
N HIS A 137 -6.02 11.88 2.46
CA HIS A 137 -6.65 11.10 1.41
C HIS A 137 -6.01 9.72 1.28
N LEU A 138 -6.86 8.70 1.23
CA LEU A 138 -6.45 7.31 0.98
C LEU A 138 -6.63 6.97 -0.50
N TYR A 139 -5.51 6.81 -1.19
CA TYR A 139 -5.47 6.30 -2.54
C TYR A 139 -5.28 4.78 -2.50
N GLU A 140 -6.15 4.04 -3.18
CA GLU A 140 -6.04 2.58 -3.31
C GLU A 140 -6.09 2.16 -4.77
N LYS A 141 -5.18 1.27 -5.16
CA LYS A 141 -5.13 0.71 -6.51
C LYS A 141 -6.44 0.00 -6.88
N CYS A 142 -7.02 -0.71 -5.93
CA CYS A 142 -8.30 -1.41 -6.08
C CYS A 142 -9.40 -0.86 -5.17
N GLY A 143 -9.64 0.45 -5.22
CA GLY A 143 -10.78 1.07 -4.56
C GLY A 143 -12.14 0.66 -5.15
N GLN A 144 -13.22 1.02 -4.48
CA GLN A 144 -14.62 0.66 -4.80
C GLN A 144 -15.03 1.00 -6.25
N ALA A 145 -14.49 2.10 -6.81
CA ALA A 145 -14.68 2.48 -8.22
C ALA A 145 -14.14 1.45 -9.23
N ALA A 146 -13.14 0.63 -8.85
CA ALA A 146 -12.63 -0.45 -9.70
C ALA A 146 -13.61 -1.64 -9.81
N TYR A 147 -14.55 -1.76 -8.86
CA TYR A 147 -15.63 -2.76 -8.87
C TYR A 147 -16.91 -2.21 -9.50
N ASP A 148 -17.22 -0.92 -9.31
CA ASP A 148 -18.49 -0.33 -9.76
C ASP A 148 -18.46 0.24 -11.19
N GLY A 149 -17.31 0.19 -11.89
CA GLY A 149 -17.20 0.62 -13.28
C GLY A 149 -17.42 2.12 -13.51
N THR A 150 -17.46 2.91 -12.43
CA THR A 150 -17.60 4.37 -12.48
C THR A 150 -16.23 4.98 -12.75
N ASN A 151 -15.99 5.30 -14.03
CA ASN A 151 -14.82 6.06 -14.48
C ASN A 151 -14.93 7.51 -14.01
N ASP A 152 -14.68 7.79 -12.73
CA ASP A 152 -14.36 9.16 -12.31
C ASP A 152 -12.93 9.47 -12.75
N ASP A 153 -12.84 10.12 -13.90
CA ASP A 153 -11.61 10.41 -14.63
C ASP A 153 -10.65 11.29 -13.80
N SER A 154 -11.18 12.15 -12.91
CA SER A 154 -10.38 13.05 -12.08
C SER A 154 -9.69 12.34 -10.89
N MET A 155 -10.44 11.48 -10.19
CA MET A 155 -9.94 10.60 -9.12
C MET A 155 -8.93 9.60 -9.67
N SER A 156 -9.11 9.17 -10.93
CA SER A 156 -8.17 8.29 -11.62
C SER A 156 -6.79 8.95 -11.80
N GLN A 157 -6.74 10.23 -12.18
CA GLN A 157 -5.48 10.94 -12.50
C GLN A 157 -4.65 11.26 -11.25
N ASN A 158 -5.27 11.80 -10.20
CA ASN A 158 -4.55 12.07 -8.93
C ASN A 158 -4.06 10.77 -8.30
N ARG A 159 -4.88 9.71 -8.33
CA ARG A 159 -4.47 8.36 -7.90
C ARG A 159 -3.28 7.86 -8.69
N ILE A 160 -3.30 7.91 -10.03
CA ILE A 160 -2.18 7.47 -10.87
C ILE A 160 -0.93 8.27 -10.51
N LYS A 161 -1.01 9.60 -10.44
CA LYS A 161 0.13 10.47 -10.09
C LYS A 161 0.73 10.12 -8.73
N VAL A 162 -0.11 10.02 -7.69
CA VAL A 162 0.33 9.70 -6.33
C VAL A 162 0.95 8.30 -6.24
N MET A 163 0.31 7.30 -6.83
CA MET A 163 0.78 5.91 -6.83
C MET A 163 2.11 5.75 -7.60
N THR A 164 2.21 6.36 -8.79
CA THR A 164 3.43 6.35 -9.60
C THR A 164 4.57 7.04 -8.88
N ARG A 165 4.31 8.21 -8.28
CA ARG A 165 5.31 8.93 -7.50
C ARG A 165 5.77 8.12 -6.28
N ALA A 166 4.85 7.52 -5.54
CA ALA A 166 5.16 6.68 -4.38
C ALA A 166 6.07 5.49 -4.77
N SER A 167 5.82 4.87 -5.93
CA SER A 167 6.68 3.82 -6.46
C SER A 167 8.08 4.34 -6.77
N GLN A 168 8.17 5.47 -7.49
CA GLN A 168 9.44 6.10 -7.87
C GLN A 168 10.28 6.52 -6.66
N ASP A 169 9.65 7.13 -5.66
CA ASP A 169 10.32 7.55 -4.43
C ASP A 169 10.93 6.34 -3.70
N LEU A 170 10.17 5.25 -3.53
CA LEU A 170 10.69 4.04 -2.87
C LEU A 170 11.78 3.34 -3.69
N LEU A 171 11.63 3.26 -5.02
CA LEU A 171 12.67 2.74 -5.91
C LEU A 171 13.97 3.53 -5.77
N LYS A 172 13.87 4.86 -5.73
CA LYS A 172 15.01 5.78 -5.59
C LYS A 172 15.67 5.67 -4.22
N TYR A 173 14.88 5.69 -3.13
CA TYR A 173 15.42 5.75 -1.77
C TYR A 173 15.98 4.42 -1.27
N TYR A 174 15.42 3.29 -1.72
CA TYR A 174 15.86 1.97 -1.27
C TYR A 174 16.56 1.14 -2.34
N GLY A 175 16.67 1.64 -3.58
CA GLY A 175 17.33 0.93 -4.67
C GLY A 175 16.64 -0.39 -5.04
N PHE A 176 15.31 -0.46 -4.92
CA PHE A 176 14.57 -1.66 -5.30
C PHE A 176 14.61 -1.87 -6.82
N ILE A 177 14.58 -3.14 -7.24
CA ILE A 177 14.45 -3.52 -8.66
C ILE A 177 13.02 -3.24 -9.15
N GLY A 178 12.03 -3.39 -8.25
CA GLY A 178 10.64 -3.10 -8.53
C GLY A 178 9.82 -3.00 -7.25
N PHE A 179 8.83 -2.11 -7.27
CA PHE A 179 7.87 -1.94 -6.17
C PHE A 179 6.47 -1.65 -6.72
N THR A 180 5.53 -2.57 -6.47
CA THR A 180 4.13 -2.42 -6.86
C THR A 180 3.36 -1.78 -5.71
N VAL A 181 3.07 -0.48 -5.82
CA VAL A 181 2.27 0.23 -4.80
C VAL A 181 0.81 -0.24 -4.86
N GLU A 182 0.23 -0.52 -3.69
CA GLU A 182 -1.18 -0.90 -3.55
C GLU A 182 -2.00 0.21 -2.88
N LYS A 183 -1.41 0.88 -1.87
CA LYS A 183 -2.07 1.92 -1.09
C LYS A 183 -1.13 3.07 -0.77
N VAL A 184 -1.67 4.28 -0.82
CA VAL A 184 -0.98 5.49 -0.37
C VAL A 184 -1.95 6.33 0.46
N LEU A 185 -1.61 6.59 1.71
CA LEU A 185 -2.32 7.54 2.57
C LEU A 185 -1.47 8.80 2.67
N VAL A 186 -1.94 9.90 2.08
CA VAL A 186 -1.31 11.22 2.13
C VAL A 186 -1.94 12.01 3.28
N LEU A 187 -1.11 12.55 4.18
CA LEU A 187 -1.53 13.30 5.36
C LEU A 187 -0.75 14.61 5.43
N THR A 188 -1.42 15.75 5.39
CA THR A 188 -0.77 17.06 5.39
C THR A 188 -1.34 17.94 6.49
N TRP A 189 -0.48 18.39 7.42
CA TRP A 189 -0.80 19.39 8.41
C TRP A 189 -0.36 20.74 7.86
N VAL A 190 -1.31 21.63 7.60
CA VAL A 190 -1.09 22.93 6.97
C VAL A 190 -1.26 24.03 8.00
N ASP A 191 -0.23 24.85 8.16
CA ASP A 191 -0.19 26.02 9.02
C ASP A 191 -0.68 25.77 10.45
N VAL A 192 -0.34 24.60 10.99
CA VAL A 192 -0.69 24.25 12.36
C VAL A 192 0.13 25.08 13.35
N GLN A 193 -0.48 25.45 14.47
CA GLN A 193 0.16 26.20 15.54
C GLN A 193 0.31 25.36 16.80
N HIS A 194 1.42 25.55 17.50
CA HIS A 194 1.61 25.05 18.85
C HIS A 194 0.67 25.78 19.84
N ILE A 195 0.19 25.12 20.89
CA ILE A 195 -0.78 25.68 21.85
C ILE A 195 -0.31 27.00 22.49
N TYR A 196 0.97 27.09 22.81
CA TYR A 196 1.63 28.29 23.36
C TYR A 196 2.39 29.14 22.33
N GLY A 197 2.22 28.89 21.03
CA GLY A 197 2.94 29.57 19.95
C GLY A 197 2.05 30.44 19.07
N THR A 198 2.68 31.23 18.21
CA THR A 198 1.99 31.97 17.12
C THR A 198 2.54 31.60 15.75
N GLU A 199 3.65 30.87 15.73
CA GLU A 199 4.31 30.40 14.53
C GLU A 199 3.57 29.21 13.94
N ASN A 200 3.54 29.15 12.60
CA ASN A 200 2.83 28.12 11.86
C ASN A 200 3.84 27.15 11.23
N SER A 201 3.56 25.86 11.31
CA SER A 201 4.32 24.84 10.59
C SER A 201 3.43 24.05 9.64
N THR A 202 3.99 23.72 8.48
CA THR A 202 3.39 22.81 7.51
C THR A 202 4.31 21.62 7.28
N PHE A 203 3.76 20.41 7.34
CA PHE A 203 4.50 19.18 7.13
C PHE A 203 3.58 18.07 6.60
N GLN A 204 4.19 17.06 5.99
CA GLN A 204 3.45 15.95 5.36
C GLN A 204 4.01 14.60 5.77
N ALA A 205 3.11 13.63 5.94
CA ALA A 205 3.44 12.22 6.02
C ALA A 205 2.75 11.46 4.89
N VAL A 206 3.48 10.53 4.27
CA VAL A 206 2.96 9.67 3.21
C VAL A 206 3.20 8.24 3.61
N PHE A 207 2.13 7.53 3.98
CA PHE A 207 2.19 6.11 4.27
C PHE A 207 1.95 5.32 2.98
N ILE A 208 2.85 4.41 2.66
CA ILE A 208 2.85 3.64 1.41
C ILE A 208 2.85 2.17 1.75
N SER A 209 1.93 1.40 1.17
CA SER A 209 1.93 -0.06 1.27
C SER A 209 1.91 -0.69 -0.11
N GLY A 210 2.71 -1.74 -0.31
CA GLY A 210 2.84 -2.39 -1.60
C GLY A 210 3.75 -3.62 -1.57
N TRP A 211 4.03 -4.17 -2.75
CA TRP A 211 4.77 -5.40 -2.92
C TRP A 211 6.17 -5.13 -3.46
N LYS A 212 7.17 -5.58 -2.72
CA LYS A 212 8.56 -5.54 -3.15
C LYS A 212 8.82 -6.72 -4.10
N LYS A 213 9.45 -6.44 -5.24
CA LYS A 213 10.02 -7.48 -6.11
C LYS A 213 11.44 -7.79 -5.67
N GLU A 214 11.78 -9.07 -5.57
CA GLU A 214 13.13 -9.51 -5.23
C GLU A 214 13.71 -10.33 -6.38
N SER A 215 14.99 -10.11 -6.69
CA SER A 215 15.74 -10.97 -7.59
C SER A 215 16.37 -12.11 -6.79
N GLN A 216 16.18 -13.34 -7.25
CA GLN A 216 17.02 -14.46 -6.85
C GLN A 216 17.74 -14.97 -8.09
N ASN A 217 19.08 -15.05 -8.01
CA ASN A 217 19.94 -15.58 -9.08
C ASN A 217 19.79 -14.89 -10.45
N GLY A 218 19.54 -13.59 -10.49
CA GLY A 218 19.46 -12.83 -11.75
C GLY A 218 18.18 -13.06 -12.56
N GLN A 219 17.22 -13.82 -12.03
CA GLN A 219 15.86 -13.91 -12.56
C GLN A 219 14.91 -13.12 -11.65
N ASP A 220 14.05 -12.32 -12.27
CA ASP A 220 12.97 -11.62 -11.58
C ASP A 220 12.06 -12.64 -10.88
N MET A 221 12.05 -12.63 -9.54
CA MET A 221 11.16 -13.50 -8.76
C MET A 221 10.00 -12.74 -8.13
N GLN A 222 8.93 -13.52 -7.93
CA GLN A 222 7.60 -13.15 -7.46
C GLN A 222 7.56 -12.19 -6.27
N GLU A 223 6.48 -11.40 -6.20
CA GLU A 223 6.10 -10.58 -5.06
C GLU A 223 5.95 -11.44 -3.79
N ARG A 224 6.94 -11.42 -2.88
CA ARG A 224 6.98 -12.32 -1.71
C ARG A 224 6.28 -11.76 -0.48
N GLU A 225 6.42 -10.45 -0.26
CA GLU A 225 6.03 -9.78 0.97
C GLU A 225 5.40 -8.41 0.66
N GLN A 226 4.25 -8.16 1.28
CA GLN A 226 3.69 -6.82 1.33
C GLN A 226 4.46 -6.03 2.40
N THR A 227 4.92 -4.86 2.05
CA THR A 227 5.75 -4.00 2.91
C THR A 227 5.13 -2.63 3.00
N SER A 228 5.27 -2.00 4.16
CA SER A 228 4.80 -0.65 4.40
C SER A 228 5.97 0.28 4.73
N TYR A 229 5.85 1.50 4.25
CA TYR A 229 6.81 2.58 4.42
C TYR A 229 6.08 3.84 4.86
N VAL A 230 6.79 4.74 5.50
CA VAL A 230 6.33 6.12 5.67
C VAL A 230 7.42 7.10 5.27
N ILE A 231 7.02 8.14 4.55
CA ILE A 231 7.87 9.27 4.19
C ILE A 231 7.41 10.48 5.00
N PHE A 232 8.32 11.11 5.73
CA PHE A 232 8.12 12.40 6.37
C PHE A 232 8.76 13.49 5.53
N MET A 233 8.03 14.59 5.33
CA MET A 233 8.45 15.69 4.47
C MET A 233 8.31 17.02 5.21
N TYR A 234 9.41 17.76 5.27
CA TYR A 234 9.53 19.06 5.90
C TYR A 234 10.17 20.03 4.88
N GLN A 235 9.40 20.95 4.33
CA GLN A 235 9.93 21.90 3.33
C GLN A 235 10.58 23.11 4.00
N GLN A 236 11.64 23.62 3.36
CA GLN A 236 12.34 24.80 3.82
C GLN A 236 11.40 26.01 3.93
N GLY A 237 11.43 26.69 5.08
CA GLY A 237 10.56 27.85 5.35
C GLY A 237 9.10 27.51 5.66
N LYS A 238 8.75 26.21 5.68
CA LYS A 238 7.45 25.71 6.12
C LYS A 238 7.49 25.18 7.56
N MET A 239 8.67 24.97 8.14
CA MET A 239 8.84 24.58 9.54
C MET A 239 9.30 25.77 10.39
N ASN A 240 8.36 26.60 10.85
CA ASN A 240 8.71 27.88 11.50
C ASN A 240 8.67 27.83 13.03
N TRP A 241 8.44 26.68 13.64
CA TRP A 241 8.40 26.57 15.09
C TRP A 241 9.81 26.68 15.69
N PRO A 242 10.08 27.71 16.52
CA PRO A 242 11.36 27.78 17.20
C PRO A 242 11.47 26.66 18.23
N TYR A 243 12.71 26.25 18.51
CA TYR A 243 12.97 25.42 19.68
C TYR A 243 12.72 26.23 20.95
N ILE A 244 11.83 25.72 21.81
CA ILE A 244 11.54 26.29 23.12
C ILE A 244 11.76 25.17 24.15
N VAL A 245 12.53 25.46 25.20
CA VAL A 245 12.77 24.50 26.28
C VAL A 245 11.44 24.11 26.92
N GLY A 246 11.21 22.80 27.06
CA GLY A 246 9.95 22.25 27.61
C GLY A 246 8.85 22.03 26.57
N ARG A 247 9.00 22.51 25.33
CA ARG A 247 8.10 22.13 24.22
C ARG A 247 8.39 20.70 23.80
N LEU A 248 7.43 19.80 24.04
CA LEU A 248 7.56 18.39 23.65
C LEU A 248 7.22 18.22 22.17
N ILE A 249 8.15 17.66 21.41
CA ILE A 249 8.03 17.30 20.00
C ILE A 249 8.63 15.90 19.84
N ASN A 250 7.78 14.93 19.52
CA ASN A 250 8.19 13.56 19.23
C ASN A 250 8.06 13.26 17.73
N ILE A 251 9.11 12.67 17.16
CA ILE A 251 9.13 12.31 15.74
C ILE A 251 9.56 10.85 15.59
N GLY A 252 8.82 10.07 14.83
CA GLY A 252 9.09 8.66 14.59
C GLY A 252 7.82 7.83 14.50
N PHE A 253 7.90 6.59 14.91
CA PHE A 253 6.76 5.67 14.96
C PHE A 253 6.97 4.64 16.06
N THR A 254 5.93 3.90 16.43
CA THR A 254 6.04 2.89 17.48
C THR A 254 7.14 1.88 17.18
N GLY A 255 8.09 1.74 18.11
CA GLY A 255 9.22 0.82 17.98
C GLY A 255 10.44 1.43 17.30
N ASN A 256 10.37 2.67 16.82
CA ASN A 256 11.52 3.40 16.29
C ASN A 256 11.36 4.93 16.45
N ASN A 257 12.09 5.48 17.41
CA ASN A 257 12.13 6.93 17.64
C ASN A 257 13.27 7.54 16.84
N LEU A 258 13.02 8.67 16.18
CA LEU A 258 14.13 9.45 15.65
C LEU A 258 14.93 10.08 16.81
N PRO A 259 16.28 10.11 16.69
CA PRO A 259 17.15 10.63 17.74
C PRO A 259 16.99 12.14 17.97
N PHE A 260 16.23 12.82 17.12
CA PHE A 260 16.06 14.28 17.12
C PHE A 260 14.85 14.76 17.95
N THR A 261 14.12 13.83 18.55
CA THR A 261 12.98 14.08 19.44
C THR A 261 13.36 15.02 20.59
N ASN A 262 12.56 16.06 20.84
CA ASN A 262 12.76 17.07 21.90
C ASN A 262 14.09 17.84 21.87
N THR A 263 14.72 17.98 20.69
CA THR A 263 15.97 18.72 20.54
C THR A 263 15.82 19.96 19.65
N VAL A 264 16.84 20.83 19.63
CA VAL A 264 16.93 21.95 18.68
C VAL A 264 16.79 21.46 17.22
N LEU A 265 17.22 20.24 16.93
CA LEU A 265 17.13 19.65 15.59
C LEU A 265 15.69 19.47 15.11
N ALA A 266 14.73 19.26 16.01
CA ALA A 266 13.30 19.19 15.67
C ALA A 266 12.76 20.51 15.09
N SER A 267 13.38 21.66 15.41
CA SER A 267 13.03 22.97 14.84
C SER A 267 13.73 23.25 13.49
N ARG A 268 14.58 22.35 13.02
CA ARG A 268 15.42 22.53 11.82
C ARG A 268 15.33 21.36 10.85
N LEU A 269 14.31 20.51 10.96
CA LEU A 269 14.16 19.32 10.13
C LEU A 269 14.13 19.65 8.64
N ASP A 270 13.56 20.80 8.28
CA ASP A 270 13.50 21.32 6.92
C ASP A 270 14.87 21.62 6.29
N LYS A 271 15.90 21.78 7.12
CA LYS A 271 17.29 22.05 6.72
C LYS A 271 18.22 20.88 6.98
N MET A 272 17.70 19.79 7.53
CA MET A 272 18.48 18.60 7.85
C MET A 272 18.42 17.62 6.70
N LYS A 273 19.58 17.15 6.26
CA LYS A 273 19.67 16.09 5.28
C LYS A 273 19.10 14.80 5.86
N GLY A 274 17.98 14.35 5.31
CA GLY A 274 17.34 13.10 5.71
C GLY A 274 18.04 11.87 5.13
N ASN A 275 17.56 10.68 5.49
CA ASN A 275 18.14 9.42 5.04
C ASN A 275 17.88 9.10 3.55
N THR A 276 17.05 9.91 2.88
CA THR A 276 16.86 9.89 1.42
C THR A 276 17.95 10.65 0.66
N GLY A 277 18.77 11.43 1.37
CA GLY A 277 19.73 12.35 0.78
C GLY A 277 19.16 13.73 0.42
N PHE A 278 17.85 13.94 0.58
CA PHE A 278 17.21 15.26 0.45
C PHE A 278 17.04 15.93 1.81
N ASP A 279 17.11 17.25 1.82
CA ASP A 279 16.84 18.04 3.02
C ASP A 279 15.36 17.91 3.39
N GLY A 280 15.08 17.65 4.67
CA GLY A 280 13.73 17.52 5.20
C GLY A 280 12.95 16.28 4.77
N VAL A 281 13.58 15.29 4.12
CA VAL A 281 12.87 14.07 3.68
C VAL A 281 13.44 12.82 4.31
N PHE A 282 12.62 12.16 5.13
CA PHE A 282 12.97 10.95 5.86
C PHE A 282 12.03 9.81 5.48
N THR A 283 12.56 8.60 5.26
CA THR A 283 11.76 7.42 4.91
C THR A 283 12.05 6.25 5.84
N PHE A 284 11.03 5.50 6.24
CA PHE A 284 11.17 4.36 7.14
C PHE A 284 10.34 3.18 6.67
N LYS A 285 10.90 1.96 6.75
CA LYS A 285 10.10 0.73 6.69
C LYS A 285 9.35 0.61 8.02
N THR A 286 8.03 0.58 7.96
CA THR A 286 7.15 0.58 9.13
C THR A 286 6.50 -0.78 9.39
N GLY A 287 6.45 -1.66 8.39
CA GLY A 287 5.93 -3.01 8.57
C GLY A 287 6.14 -3.90 7.36
N SER A 288 5.87 -5.19 7.53
CA SER A 288 5.79 -6.12 6.43
C SER A 288 4.85 -7.29 6.76
N SER A 289 4.40 -8.06 5.78
CA SER A 289 3.60 -9.27 5.99
C SER A 289 3.62 -10.16 4.76
N SER A 290 3.54 -11.47 4.99
CA SER A 290 3.48 -12.50 3.96
C SER A 290 2.13 -13.22 3.91
N SER A 291 1.06 -12.58 4.43
CA SER A 291 -0.26 -13.17 4.57
C SER A 291 -0.83 -13.68 3.24
N SER A 292 -1.36 -14.91 3.24
CA SER A 292 -2.01 -15.51 2.07
C SER A 292 -3.23 -14.71 1.60
N LEU A 293 -3.96 -14.10 2.53
CA LEU A 293 -5.11 -13.24 2.24
C LEU A 293 -4.69 -12.02 1.41
N GLN A 294 -3.58 -11.38 1.77
CA GLN A 294 -3.05 -10.23 1.03
C GLN A 294 -2.57 -10.62 -0.37
N LYS A 295 -1.89 -11.77 -0.48
CA LYS A 295 -1.45 -12.30 -1.78
C LYS A 295 -2.64 -12.56 -2.70
N CYS A 296 -3.71 -13.16 -2.16
CA CYS A 296 -4.95 -13.38 -2.89
C CYS A 296 -5.59 -12.06 -3.35
N HIS A 297 -5.67 -11.06 -2.47
CA HIS A 297 -6.21 -9.76 -2.82
C HIS A 297 -5.36 -9.05 -3.88
N SER A 298 -4.04 -9.02 -3.72
CA SER A 298 -3.11 -8.43 -4.71
C SER A 298 -3.28 -9.09 -6.08
N TYR A 299 -3.35 -10.43 -6.11
CA TYR A 299 -3.60 -11.18 -7.33
C TYR A 299 -4.94 -10.78 -7.97
N THR A 300 -6.03 -10.80 -7.20
CA THR A 300 -7.37 -10.43 -7.67
C THR A 300 -7.39 -9.00 -8.21
N CYS A 301 -6.78 -8.06 -7.48
CA CYS A 301 -6.62 -6.67 -7.86
C CYS A 301 -5.86 -6.51 -9.18
N SER A 302 -4.74 -7.22 -9.35
CA SER A 302 -3.94 -7.21 -10.58
C SER A 302 -4.68 -7.79 -11.80
N LYS A 303 -5.73 -8.59 -11.57
CA LYS A 303 -6.54 -9.26 -12.59
C LYS A 303 -7.95 -8.71 -12.69
N ILE A 304 -8.26 -7.56 -12.07
CA ILE A 304 -9.63 -7.05 -12.05
C ILE A 304 -10.20 -6.84 -13.45
N ASN A 305 -9.41 -6.33 -14.39
CA ASN A 305 -9.80 -6.16 -15.80
C ASN A 305 -10.09 -7.49 -16.50
N LEU A 306 -9.49 -8.60 -16.06
CA LEU A 306 -9.80 -9.93 -16.57
C LEU A 306 -11.11 -10.42 -15.95
N LEU A 307 -11.26 -10.26 -14.64
CA LEU A 307 -12.42 -10.72 -13.88
C LEU A 307 -13.71 -9.96 -14.21
N SER A 308 -13.61 -8.69 -14.62
CA SER A 308 -14.74 -7.87 -15.08
C SER A 308 -15.00 -7.98 -16.59
N ASN A 309 -14.14 -8.69 -17.34
CA ASN A 309 -14.30 -8.80 -18.78
C ASN A 309 -15.46 -9.77 -19.12
N PRO A 310 -16.51 -9.31 -19.82
CA PRO A 310 -17.66 -10.16 -20.15
C PRO A 310 -17.28 -11.33 -21.06
N VAL A 311 -16.27 -11.17 -21.93
CA VAL A 311 -15.75 -12.26 -22.77
C VAL A 311 -15.08 -13.31 -21.90
N TYR A 312 -14.26 -12.90 -20.92
CA TYR A 312 -13.62 -13.84 -20.00
C TYR A 312 -14.63 -14.61 -19.16
N GLU A 313 -15.66 -13.95 -18.66
CA GLU A 313 -16.73 -14.62 -17.91
C GLU A 313 -17.57 -15.54 -18.80
N ASN A 314 -17.82 -15.17 -20.07
CA ASN A 314 -18.46 -16.04 -21.03
C ASN A 314 -17.61 -17.28 -21.36
N ASP A 315 -16.32 -17.08 -21.64
CA ASP A 315 -15.36 -18.15 -21.87
C ASP A 315 -15.34 -19.11 -20.68
N LYS A 316 -15.26 -18.59 -19.45
CA LYS A 316 -15.28 -19.40 -18.23
C LYS A 316 -16.57 -20.22 -18.06
N ARG A 317 -17.73 -19.64 -18.41
CA ARG A 317 -19.04 -20.33 -18.31
C ARG A 317 -19.22 -21.43 -19.37
N THR A 318 -18.59 -21.27 -20.53
CA THR A 318 -18.68 -22.25 -21.63
C THR A 318 -17.73 -23.44 -21.46
N LEU A 319 -16.74 -23.35 -20.55
CA LEU A 319 -15.88 -24.48 -20.20
C LEU A 319 -16.66 -25.57 -19.48
N TYR A 320 -16.28 -26.83 -19.73
CA TYR A 320 -16.88 -27.97 -19.03
C TYR A 320 -16.68 -27.86 -17.50
N GLY A 321 -17.72 -28.23 -16.75
CA GLY A 321 -17.62 -28.46 -15.32
C GLY A 321 -16.61 -29.57 -15.00
N CYS A 322 -15.91 -29.48 -13.87
CA CYS A 322 -15.06 -30.59 -13.44
C CYS A 322 -15.97 -31.76 -13.03
N PRO A 323 -15.80 -32.97 -13.58
CA PRO A 323 -16.51 -34.14 -13.10
C PRO A 323 -16.25 -34.38 -11.61
N CYS A 324 -17.21 -34.93 -10.87
CA CYS A 324 -17.06 -35.15 -9.43
C CYS A 324 -15.99 -36.20 -9.09
N THR A 325 -15.78 -37.17 -9.98
CA THR A 325 -14.84 -38.30 -9.81
C THR A 325 -14.01 -38.49 -11.08
N MET A 326 -12.84 -39.14 -10.95
CA MET A 326 -11.97 -39.41 -12.10
C MET A 326 -12.59 -40.37 -13.12
N GLU A 327 -13.40 -41.34 -12.68
CA GLU A 327 -14.09 -42.27 -13.59
C GLU A 327 -14.98 -41.54 -14.62
N ARG A 328 -15.51 -40.37 -14.25
CA ARG A 328 -16.36 -39.54 -15.12
C ARG A 328 -15.57 -38.65 -16.08
N LEU A 329 -14.24 -38.70 -16.05
CA LEU A 329 -13.41 -38.04 -17.05
C LEU A 329 -13.55 -38.77 -18.38
N GLY A 330 -14.34 -38.21 -19.28
CA GLY A 330 -14.41 -38.70 -20.66
C GLY A 330 -13.15 -38.35 -21.47
N SER A 331 -13.10 -38.84 -22.71
CA SER A 331 -11.99 -38.63 -23.67
C SER A 331 -11.63 -37.16 -23.97
N GLN A 332 -12.49 -36.22 -23.59
CA GLN A 332 -12.23 -34.79 -23.70
C GLN A 332 -11.21 -34.28 -22.68
N TRP A 333 -10.91 -35.04 -21.63
CA TRP A 333 -9.94 -34.66 -20.60
C TRP A 333 -8.61 -35.38 -20.83
N GLN A 334 -7.52 -34.67 -20.60
CA GLN A 334 -6.16 -35.18 -20.71
C GLN A 334 -5.39 -34.86 -19.44
N LEU A 335 -4.61 -35.83 -18.94
CA LEU A 335 -3.71 -35.61 -17.82
C LEU A 335 -2.71 -34.51 -18.21
N TYR A 336 -2.67 -33.45 -17.41
CA TYR A 336 -1.78 -32.31 -17.62
C TYR A 336 -0.57 -32.39 -16.69
N GLU A 337 -0.81 -32.63 -15.41
CA GLU A 337 0.26 -32.70 -14.41
C GLU A 337 -0.14 -33.57 -13.21
N THR A 338 0.88 -33.99 -12.44
CA THR A 338 0.71 -34.64 -11.14
C THR A 338 1.39 -33.81 -10.06
N ARG A 339 0.73 -33.64 -8.91
CA ARG A 339 1.16 -32.82 -7.77
C ARG A 339 1.12 -33.62 -6.47
N GLY A 340 1.67 -33.03 -5.41
CA GLY A 340 1.74 -33.62 -4.06
C GLY A 340 3.05 -34.36 -3.82
N GLU A 341 3.51 -34.45 -2.57
CA GLU A 341 4.78 -35.11 -2.22
C GLU A 341 4.82 -36.58 -2.63
N LYS A 342 3.65 -37.21 -2.77
CA LYS A 342 3.50 -38.60 -3.19
C LYS A 342 3.02 -38.76 -4.65
N ASN A 343 2.91 -37.66 -5.40
CA ASN A 343 2.23 -37.59 -6.70
C ASN A 343 0.82 -38.19 -6.63
N ASP A 344 0.09 -37.89 -5.55
CA ASP A 344 -1.25 -38.41 -5.26
C ASP A 344 -2.37 -37.47 -5.74
N VAL A 345 -2.02 -36.34 -6.38
CA VAL A 345 -2.98 -35.43 -6.99
C VAL A 345 -2.75 -35.39 -8.49
N GLU A 346 -3.72 -35.87 -9.26
CA GLU A 346 -3.68 -35.83 -10.72
C GLU A 346 -4.57 -34.70 -11.25
N CYS A 347 -4.01 -33.84 -12.10
CA CYS A 347 -4.71 -32.68 -12.66
C CYS A 347 -4.92 -32.85 -14.16
N TYR A 348 -6.17 -32.70 -14.59
CA TYR A 348 -6.61 -32.88 -15.97
C TYR A 348 -7.07 -31.55 -16.58
N ALA A 349 -6.78 -31.35 -17.85
CA ALA A 349 -7.27 -30.23 -18.65
C ALA A 349 -8.06 -30.74 -19.87
N ILE A 350 -8.84 -29.86 -20.50
CA ILE A 350 -9.55 -30.23 -21.74
C ILE A 350 -8.50 -30.40 -22.84
N SER A 351 -8.51 -31.55 -23.50
CA SER A 351 -7.53 -31.88 -24.54
C SER A 351 -7.64 -30.91 -25.73
N HIS A 352 -6.52 -30.66 -26.40
CA HIS A 352 -6.48 -29.79 -27.57
C HIS A 352 -7.48 -30.25 -28.66
N ILE A 353 -7.63 -31.57 -28.84
CA ILE A 353 -8.55 -32.15 -29.83
C ILE A 353 -10.00 -31.83 -29.48
N ALA A 354 -10.41 -32.06 -28.23
CA ALA A 354 -11.76 -31.76 -27.78
C ALA A 354 -12.03 -30.25 -27.82
N LYS A 355 -11.03 -29.44 -27.46
CA LYS A 355 -11.13 -28.00 -27.48
C LYS A 355 -11.35 -27.46 -28.89
N ASN A 356 -10.54 -27.87 -29.87
CA ASN A 356 -10.71 -27.48 -31.27
C ASN A 356 -12.07 -27.88 -31.86
N ARG A 357 -12.62 -29.01 -31.40
CA ARG A 357 -13.88 -29.54 -31.94
C ARG A 357 -15.11 -28.92 -31.29
N LEU A 358 -15.08 -28.72 -29.96
CA LEU A 358 -16.26 -28.41 -29.16
C LEU A 358 -16.24 -26.98 -28.57
N LEU A 359 -15.05 -26.37 -28.47
CA LEU A 359 -14.81 -25.09 -27.82
C LEU A 359 -13.88 -24.19 -28.66
N ALA A 360 -13.97 -24.28 -29.99
CA ALA A 360 -13.03 -23.63 -30.92
C ALA A 360 -12.89 -22.12 -30.75
N SER A 361 -13.95 -21.44 -30.29
CA SER A 361 -13.97 -20.00 -30.04
C SER A 361 -13.51 -19.60 -28.64
N ASN A 362 -13.28 -20.56 -27.74
CA ASN A 362 -12.90 -20.31 -26.36
C ASN A 362 -11.39 -20.46 -26.22
N ILE A 363 -10.69 -19.36 -25.93
CA ILE A 363 -9.23 -19.38 -25.79
C ILE A 363 -8.76 -19.92 -24.43
N ARG A 364 -9.67 -20.14 -23.47
CA ARG A 364 -9.36 -20.57 -22.10
C ARG A 364 -9.45 -22.08 -21.94
N ASN A 365 -8.86 -22.59 -20.87
CA ASN A 365 -8.98 -23.99 -20.49
C ASN A 365 -9.24 -24.09 -18.98
N LYS A 366 -9.56 -25.28 -18.48
CA LYS A 366 -9.85 -25.50 -17.06
C LYS A 366 -9.05 -26.70 -16.56
N LEU A 367 -8.35 -26.49 -15.46
CA LEU A 367 -7.69 -27.57 -14.74
C LEU A 367 -8.64 -28.14 -13.68
N CYS A 368 -8.77 -29.46 -13.64
CA CYS A 368 -9.55 -30.21 -12.66
C CYS A 368 -8.64 -31.24 -11.99
N CYS A 369 -8.41 -31.11 -10.67
CA CYS A 369 -7.51 -32.01 -9.95
C CYS A 369 -8.26 -32.94 -9.00
N TYR A 370 -7.75 -34.16 -8.91
CA TYR A 370 -8.33 -35.27 -8.17
C TYR A 370 -7.28 -35.88 -7.29
N LYS A 371 -7.63 -36.15 -6.03
CA LYS A 371 -6.75 -36.90 -5.14
C LYS A 371 -7.03 -38.38 -5.33
N ARG A 372 -6.01 -39.14 -5.74
CA ARG A 372 -6.11 -40.57 -6.04
C ARG A 372 -5.11 -41.35 -5.23
N GLU A 373 -5.59 -42.35 -4.52
CA GLU A 373 -4.71 -43.35 -3.90
C GLU A 373 -4.20 -44.32 -4.94
N LYS A 374 -2.95 -44.75 -4.81
CA LYS A 374 -2.37 -45.72 -5.74
C LYS A 374 -3.10 -47.06 -5.59
N PRO A 375 -3.45 -47.72 -6.71
CA PRO A 375 -4.03 -49.06 -6.64
C PRO A 375 -3.06 -50.02 -5.94
N HIS A 376 -3.61 -50.95 -5.16
CA HIS A 376 -2.85 -52.00 -4.49
C HIS A 376 -2.21 -52.95 -5.52
N ASN A 377 -2.90 -53.21 -6.63
CA ASN A 377 -2.39 -53.95 -7.77
C ASN A 377 -2.68 -53.19 -9.07
N PRO A 378 -1.71 -52.44 -9.62
CA PRO A 378 -1.87 -51.71 -10.89
C PRO A 378 -2.22 -52.59 -12.09
N SER A 379 -1.98 -53.90 -12.00
CA SER A 379 -2.28 -54.89 -13.05
C SER A 379 -3.74 -55.35 -13.04
N ASP A 380 -4.47 -55.12 -11.94
CA ASP A 380 -5.89 -55.44 -11.82
C ASP A 380 -6.73 -54.23 -12.21
N TRP A 381 -7.37 -54.31 -13.38
CA TRP A 381 -8.21 -53.22 -13.90
C TRP A 381 -9.36 -52.84 -12.95
N ARG A 382 -9.84 -53.77 -12.11
CA ARG A 382 -10.91 -53.48 -11.14
C ARG A 382 -10.44 -52.60 -10.00
N ASP A 383 -9.21 -52.82 -9.53
CA ASP A 383 -8.60 -52.00 -8.49
C ASP A 383 -8.24 -50.61 -9.02
N VAL A 384 -7.77 -50.54 -10.27
CA VAL A 384 -7.57 -49.27 -10.99
C VAL A 384 -8.88 -48.50 -11.13
N GLU A 385 -9.98 -49.15 -11.53
CA GLU A 385 -11.30 -48.51 -11.66
C GLU A 385 -11.85 -48.06 -10.29
N GLN A 386 -11.73 -48.90 -9.26
CA GLN A 386 -12.17 -48.58 -7.90
C GLN A 386 -11.46 -47.32 -7.37
N THR A 387 -10.13 -47.23 -7.53
CA THR A 387 -9.38 -46.03 -7.13
C THR A 387 -9.79 -44.79 -7.92
N MET A 388 -10.24 -44.92 -9.18
CA MET A 388 -10.76 -43.79 -9.97
C MET A 388 -12.17 -43.36 -9.54
N ARG A 389 -12.99 -44.27 -9.02
CA ARG A 389 -14.31 -43.96 -8.44
C ARG A 389 -14.18 -43.21 -7.12
N GLU A 390 -13.21 -43.61 -6.30
CA GLU A 390 -12.94 -43.01 -5.00
C GLU A 390 -12.18 -41.68 -5.12
N ALA A 391 -11.44 -41.49 -6.23
CA ALA A 391 -10.71 -40.26 -6.51
C ALA A 391 -11.66 -39.08 -6.74
N SER A 392 -11.88 -38.34 -5.66
CA SER A 392 -12.79 -37.20 -5.61
C SER A 392 -12.11 -35.92 -6.10
N TYR A 393 -12.87 -35.09 -6.81
CA TYR A 393 -12.43 -33.75 -7.17
C TYR A 393 -12.08 -32.96 -5.91
N VAL A 394 -10.89 -32.37 -5.87
CA VAL A 394 -10.45 -31.55 -4.73
C VAL A 394 -10.98 -30.13 -4.94
N PRO A 395 -11.93 -29.64 -4.12
CA PRO A 395 -12.46 -28.29 -4.27
C PRO A 395 -11.34 -27.25 -4.19
N ASN A 396 -11.38 -26.23 -5.05
CA ASN A 396 -10.38 -25.15 -5.15
C ASN A 396 -8.96 -25.56 -5.59
N SER A 397 -8.74 -26.80 -5.98
CA SER A 397 -7.47 -27.24 -6.59
C SER A 397 -7.41 -26.97 -8.10
N GLY A 398 -8.58 -26.93 -8.74
CA GLY A 398 -8.76 -26.58 -10.14
C GLY A 398 -8.85 -25.06 -10.35
N HIS A 399 -8.32 -24.58 -11.48
CA HIS A 399 -8.39 -23.17 -11.86
C HIS A 399 -8.53 -23.02 -13.37
N VAL A 400 -9.06 -21.86 -13.80
CA VAL A 400 -9.12 -21.51 -15.22
C VAL A 400 -7.71 -21.14 -15.67
N LEU A 401 -7.26 -21.77 -16.74
CA LEU A 401 -5.98 -21.50 -17.37
C LEU A 401 -6.13 -20.32 -18.33
N ILE A 402 -5.16 -19.40 -18.26
CA ILE A 402 -5.14 -18.23 -19.13
C ILE A 402 -4.91 -18.66 -20.59
N ASN A 403 -4.06 -19.66 -20.81
CA ASN A 403 -3.80 -20.24 -22.13
C ASN A 403 -3.99 -21.75 -22.09
N ASP A 404 -4.02 -22.37 -23.26
CA ASP A 404 -3.96 -23.82 -23.34
C ASP A 404 -2.62 -24.36 -22.82
N PRO A 405 -2.67 -25.47 -22.07
CA PRO A 405 -1.48 -26.19 -21.65
C PRO A 405 -0.71 -26.86 -22.79
#